data_AF-Q2BC57-F1
#
_entry.id   AF-Q2BC57-F1
#
_cell.length_a   1.000
_cell.length_b   1.000
_cell.length_c   1.000
_cell.angle_alpha   90.00
_cell.angle_beta   90.00
_cell.angle_gamma   90.00
#
_symmetry.space_group_name_H-M   'P 1'
#
loop_
_entity.id
_entity.type
_entity.pdbx_description
1 polymer ?
#
loop_
_entity_poly.entity_id
_entity_poly.type
_entity_poly.pdbx_seq_one_letter_code
_entity_poly.pdbx_strand_id
1 'polypeptide(L)'
;MDIKKVKQAKKGNKKAFQDLLEAEKEKLYKMAYLYMKNEADALEAFQETVYKALVSIQQLREEQYFSTWLARILINTCKDLLKKKSRVIPMEREVLEDRTSPYMPESDSSELLECPEGTVKTNIHRGIGQLRVKMKEECVNE
;
A
#
# COMPACT_ATOMS: atom_id res chain seq x y z
N MET A 1 -22.41 -10.06 -4.11
CA MET A 1 -21.44 -11.01 -3.53
C MET A 1 -22.17 -12.21 -2.95
N ASP A 2 -21.79 -13.44 -3.27
CA ASP A 2 -22.47 -14.66 -2.78
C ASP A 2 -21.95 -15.09 -1.41
N ILE A 3 -22.69 -14.73 -0.36
CA ILE A 3 -22.35 -15.00 1.05
C ILE A 3 -22.23 -16.51 1.32
N LYS A 4 -23.02 -17.36 0.63
CA LYS A 4 -22.96 -18.81 0.84
C LYS A 4 -21.62 -19.37 0.39
N LYS A 5 -21.12 -18.90 -0.76
CA LYS A 5 -19.78 -19.28 -1.25
C LYS A 5 -18.68 -18.80 -0.31
N VAL A 6 -18.80 -17.59 0.27
CA VAL A 6 -17.80 -17.08 1.24
C VAL A 6 -17.74 -17.98 2.47
N LYS A 7 -18.88 -18.41 3.00
CA LYS A 7 -18.93 -19.36 4.12
C LYS A 7 -18.31 -20.71 3.78
N GLN A 8 -18.55 -21.23 2.56
CA GLN A 8 -17.93 -22.48 2.11
C GLN A 8 -16.41 -22.33 1.94
N ALA A 9 -15.96 -21.20 1.39
CA ALA A 9 -14.55 -20.89 1.22
C ALA A 9 -13.82 -20.80 2.57
N LYS A 10 -14.44 -20.17 3.59
CA LYS A 10 -13.94 -20.16 4.99
C LYS A 10 -13.78 -21.56 5.58
N LYS A 11 -14.66 -22.50 5.20
CA LYS A 11 -14.58 -23.92 5.59
C LYS A 11 -13.55 -24.74 4.80
N GLY A 12 -12.78 -24.11 3.91
CA GLY A 12 -11.73 -24.78 3.13
C GLY A 12 -12.17 -25.26 1.74
N ASN A 13 -13.38 -24.93 1.29
CA ASN A 13 -13.81 -25.27 -0.07
C ASN A 13 -13.06 -24.38 -1.10
N LYS A 14 -12.02 -24.95 -1.71
CA LYS A 14 -11.18 -24.29 -2.72
C LYS A 14 -11.98 -23.84 -3.95
N LYS A 15 -12.97 -24.62 -4.37
CA LYS A 15 -13.79 -24.30 -5.54
C LYS A 15 -14.66 -23.06 -5.30
N ALA A 16 -15.26 -22.97 -4.11
CA ALA A 16 -16.02 -21.80 -3.70
C ALA A 16 -15.15 -20.53 -3.66
N PHE A 17 -13.91 -20.64 -3.18
CA PHE A 17 -12.95 -19.53 -3.21
C PHE A 17 -12.59 -19.10 -4.63
N GLN A 18 -12.30 -20.07 -5.51
CA GLN A 18 -11.98 -19.79 -6.91
C GLN A 18 -13.11 -19.04 -7.62
N ASP A 19 -14.36 -19.46 -7.42
CA ASP A 19 -15.51 -18.79 -8.02
C ASP A 19 -15.67 -17.34 -7.55
N LEU A 20 -15.45 -17.08 -6.25
CA LEU A 20 -15.48 -15.73 -5.69
C LEU A 20 -14.36 -14.87 -6.24
N LEU A 21 -13.16 -15.45 -6.40
CA LEU A 21 -12.00 -14.75 -6.90
C LEU A 21 -12.16 -14.40 -8.38
N GLU A 22 -12.70 -15.30 -9.21
CA GLU A 22 -12.93 -15.03 -10.62
C GLU A 22 -13.88 -13.84 -10.81
N ALA A 23 -14.88 -13.69 -9.93
CA ALA A 23 -15.78 -12.53 -9.94
C ALA A 23 -15.10 -11.20 -9.56
N GLU A 24 -14.02 -11.22 -8.77
CA GLU A 24 -13.28 -10.03 -8.35
C GLU A 24 -12.00 -9.79 -9.17
N LYS A 25 -11.60 -10.74 -10.00
CA LYS A 25 -10.32 -10.76 -10.73
C LYS A 25 -10.09 -9.51 -11.56
N GLU A 26 -11.05 -9.14 -12.41
CA GLU A 26 -10.90 -7.98 -13.30
C GLU A 26 -10.72 -6.67 -12.50
N LYS A 27 -11.51 -6.51 -11.44
CA LYS A 27 -11.44 -5.34 -10.56
C LYS A 27 -10.10 -5.28 -9.82
N LEU A 28 -9.67 -6.39 -9.24
CA LEU A 28 -8.38 -6.47 -8.53
C LEU A 28 -7.21 -6.24 -9.48
N TYR A 29 -7.24 -6.80 -10.68
CA TYR A 29 -6.18 -6.59 -11.66
C TYR A 29 -6.10 -5.12 -12.10
N LYS A 30 -7.23 -4.48 -12.41
CA LYS A 30 -7.28 -3.04 -12.71
C LYS A 30 -6.73 -2.20 -11.56
N MET A 31 -7.11 -2.51 -10.33
CA MET A 31 -6.57 -1.85 -9.15
C MET A 31 -5.05 -2.05 -9.03
N ALA A 32 -4.56 -3.28 -9.17
CA ALA A 32 -3.14 -3.59 -9.11
C ALA A 32 -2.35 -2.79 -10.17
N TYR A 33 -2.89 -2.71 -11.39
CA TYR A 33 -2.30 -1.96 -12.49
C TYR A 33 -2.21 -0.46 -12.18
N LEU A 34 -3.21 0.14 -11.54
CA LEU A 34 -3.16 1.55 -11.13
C LEU A 34 -2.03 1.83 -10.13
N TYR A 35 -1.69 0.88 -9.26
CA TYR A 35 -0.57 1.02 -8.32
C TYR A 35 0.78 0.73 -8.99
N MET A 36 0.88 -0.31 -9.82
CA MET A 36 2.14 -0.82 -10.35
C MET A 36 2.57 -0.19 -11.67
N LYS A 37 1.63 0.33 -12.46
CA LYS A 37 1.84 0.98 -13.79
C LYS A 37 2.50 0.10 -14.85
N ASN A 38 2.60 -1.21 -14.63
CA ASN A 38 3.03 -2.19 -15.64
C ASN A 38 2.40 -3.56 -15.36
N GLU A 39 2.30 -4.38 -16.40
CA GLU A 39 1.57 -5.64 -16.36
C GLU A 39 2.25 -6.70 -15.50
N ALA A 40 3.58 -6.83 -15.60
CA ALA A 40 4.34 -7.85 -14.89
C ALA A 40 4.21 -7.69 -13.37
N ASP A 41 4.38 -6.46 -12.89
CA ASP A 41 4.29 -6.14 -11.47
C ASP A 41 2.84 -6.19 -10.97
N ALA A 42 1.88 -5.78 -11.79
CA ALA A 42 0.46 -5.90 -11.46
C ALA A 42 0.05 -7.36 -11.30
N LEU A 43 0.57 -8.24 -12.17
CA LEU A 43 0.35 -9.68 -12.09
C LEU A 43 1.02 -10.26 -10.83
N GLU A 44 2.25 -9.87 -10.50
CA GLU A 44 2.92 -10.29 -9.27
C GLU A 44 2.11 -9.87 -8.03
N ALA A 45 1.69 -8.61 -7.95
CA ALA A 45 0.89 -8.09 -6.85
C ALA A 45 -0.47 -8.81 -6.73
N PHE A 46 -1.11 -9.12 -7.86
CA PHE A 46 -2.34 -9.89 -7.90
C PHE A 46 -2.13 -11.31 -7.36
N GLN A 47 -1.12 -12.05 -7.85
CA GLN A 47 -0.85 -13.42 -7.41
C GLN A 47 -0.53 -13.49 -5.91
N GLU A 48 0.31 -12.59 -5.41
CA GLU A 48 0.64 -12.49 -3.99
C GLU A 48 -0.61 -12.19 -3.14
N THR A 49 -1.50 -11.34 -3.66
CA THR A 49 -2.79 -11.04 -3.01
C THR A 49 -3.69 -12.28 -2.94
N VAL A 50 -3.80 -13.03 -4.03
CA VAL A 50 -4.58 -14.28 -4.08
C VAL A 50 -4.06 -15.28 -3.04
N TYR A 51 -2.74 -15.44 -2.96
CA TYR A 51 -2.10 -16.31 -1.98
C TYR A 51 -2.41 -15.86 -0.54
N LYS A 52 -2.15 -14.59 -0.21
CA LYS A 52 -2.46 -14.03 1.11
C LYS A 52 -3.94 -14.18 1.48
N ALA A 53 -4.83 -13.93 0.53
CA ALA A 53 -6.27 -14.09 0.72
C ALA A 53 -6.65 -15.55 1.00
N LEU A 54 -6.10 -16.50 0.25
CA LEU A 54 -6.36 -17.93 0.47
C LEU A 54 -5.96 -18.38 1.88
N VAL A 55 -4.79 -17.94 2.36
CA VAL A 55 -4.27 -18.31 3.69
C VAL A 55 -5.04 -17.61 4.82
N SER A 56 -5.51 -16.38 4.59
CA SER A 56 -6.14 -15.54 5.62
C SER A 56 -7.67 -15.51 5.59
N ILE A 57 -8.33 -16.22 4.67
CA ILE A 57 -9.79 -16.17 4.51
C ILE A 57 -10.57 -16.49 5.79
N GLN A 58 -10.04 -17.36 6.66
CA GLN A 58 -10.68 -17.69 7.94
C GLN A 58 -10.74 -16.50 8.90
N GLN A 59 -9.87 -15.50 8.73
CA GLN A 59 -9.82 -14.28 9.54
C GLN A 59 -10.86 -13.24 9.12
N LEU A 60 -11.55 -13.44 7.98
CA LEU A 60 -12.65 -12.57 7.56
C LEU A 60 -13.81 -12.67 8.56
N ARG A 61 -14.03 -11.61 9.32
CA ARG A 61 -15.05 -11.55 10.38
C ARG A 61 -16.47 -11.67 9.82
N GLU A 62 -16.77 -10.84 8.83
CA GLU A 62 -18.11 -10.69 8.25
C GLU A 62 -18.04 -10.97 6.74
N GLU A 63 -18.86 -11.91 6.28
CA GLU A 63 -18.78 -12.40 4.91
C GLU A 63 -19.19 -11.37 3.86
N GLN A 64 -20.03 -10.38 4.21
CA GLN A 64 -20.44 -9.35 3.27
C GLN A 64 -19.30 -8.42 2.84
N TYR A 65 -18.21 -8.33 3.61
CA TYR A 65 -17.08 -7.46 3.32
C TYR A 65 -15.97 -8.12 2.51
N PHE A 66 -16.18 -9.32 1.95
CA PHE A 66 -15.15 -10.04 1.21
C PHE A 66 -14.45 -9.19 0.14
N SER A 67 -15.21 -8.46 -0.69
CA SER A 67 -14.62 -7.61 -1.74
C SER A 67 -13.76 -6.49 -1.17
N THR A 68 -14.22 -5.83 -0.11
CA THR A 68 -13.48 -4.76 0.58
C THR A 68 -12.22 -5.30 1.27
N TRP A 69 -12.34 -6.48 1.88
CA TRP A 69 -11.23 -7.18 2.52
C TRP A 69 -10.17 -7.60 1.49
N LEU A 70 -10.56 -8.16 0.35
CA LEU A 70 -9.63 -8.46 -0.76
C LEU A 70 -8.93 -7.22 -1.28
N ALA A 71 -9.68 -6.13 -1.52
CA ALA A 71 -9.11 -4.87 -1.94
C ALA A 71 -8.08 -4.33 -0.93
N ARG A 72 -8.34 -4.47 0.38
CA ARG A 72 -7.37 -4.08 1.43
C ARG A 72 -6.08 -4.89 1.35
N ILE A 73 -6.17 -6.21 1.18
CA ILE A 73 -5.00 -7.07 1.01
C ILE A 73 -4.19 -6.62 -0.21
N LEU A 74 -4.86 -6.38 -1.34
CA LEU A 74 -4.22 -5.93 -2.57
C LEU A 74 -3.46 -4.62 -2.39
N ILE A 75 -4.11 -3.61 -1.82
CA ILE A 75 -3.50 -2.28 -1.62
C ILE A 75 -2.26 -2.39 -0.74
N ASN A 76 -2.32 -3.19 0.33
CA ASN A 76 -1.17 -3.39 1.21
C ASN A 76 -0.04 -4.12 0.49
N THR A 77 -0.35 -5.19 -0.26
CA THR A 77 0.65 -5.91 -1.08
C THR A 77 1.31 -4.98 -2.11
N CYS A 78 0.54 -4.14 -2.79
CA CYS A 78 1.08 -3.14 -3.73
C CYS A 78 2.05 -2.19 -3.02
N LYS A 79 1.66 -1.65 -1.86
CA LYS A 79 2.52 -0.75 -1.07
C LYS A 79 3.81 -1.44 -0.60
N ASP A 80 3.72 -2.69 -0.18
CA ASP A 80 4.88 -3.48 0.25
C ASP A 80 5.86 -3.72 -0.92
N LEU A 81 5.34 -4.08 -2.10
CA LEU A 81 6.15 -4.27 -3.30
C LEU A 81 6.82 -2.97 -3.76
N LEU A 82 6.10 -1.85 -3.77
CA LEU A 82 6.67 -0.53 -4.09
C LEU A 82 7.76 -0.13 -3.10
N LYS A 83 7.55 -0.34 -1.81
CA LYS A 83 8.55 -0.07 -0.76
C LYS A 83 9.78 -0.97 -0.89
N LYS A 84 9.60 -2.22 -1.34
CA LYS A 84 10.71 -3.13 -1.62
C LYS A 84 11.51 -2.64 -2.83
N LYS A 85 10.84 -2.19 -3.90
CA LYS A 85 11.47 -1.64 -5.10
C LYS A 85 12.22 -0.34 -4.84
N SER A 86 11.68 0.56 -4.04
CA SER A 86 12.36 1.81 -3.69
C SER A 86 13.63 1.60 -2.86
N ARG A 87 13.81 0.42 -2.25
CA ARG A 87 15.01 0.03 -1.50
C ARG A 87 16.08 -0.62 -2.37
N VAL A 88 15.73 -1.01 -3.60
CA VAL A 88 16.69 -1.54 -4.57
C VAL A 88 17.14 -0.37 -5.45
N ILE A 89 18.39 0.08 -5.26
CA ILE A 89 19.02 1.04 -6.16
C ILE A 89 19.49 0.23 -7.38
N PRO A 90 18.91 0.41 -8.58
CA PRO A 90 19.41 -0.25 -9.78
C PRO A 90 20.81 0.27 -10.08
N MET A 91 21.79 -0.63 -10.25
CA MET A 91 23.19 -0.25 -10.49
C MET A 91 23.40 0.39 -11.87
N GLU A 92 22.47 0.15 -12.81
CA GLU A 92 22.30 0.93 -14.04
C GLU A 92 20.87 1.45 -14.14
N ARG A 93 20.68 2.75 -13.92
CA ARG A 93 19.49 3.46 -14.38
C ARG A 93 19.90 4.90 -14.71
N GLU A 94 19.92 5.21 -16.00
CA GLU A 94 19.76 6.60 -16.44
C GLU A 94 18.55 7.17 -15.71
N VAL A 95 18.79 8.26 -14.99
CA VAL A 95 17.83 8.90 -14.09
C VAL A 95 16.65 9.42 -14.90
N LEU A 96 15.64 8.58 -15.13
CA LEU A 96 14.33 9.07 -15.55
C LEU A 96 13.73 9.78 -14.34
N GLU A 97 13.71 11.12 -14.44
CA GLU A 97 13.14 12.07 -13.48
C GLU A 97 11.78 11.59 -12.93
N ASP A 98 11.77 11.04 -11.73
CA ASP A 98 10.53 10.91 -10.96
C ASP A 98 10.19 12.29 -10.40
N ARG A 99 9.40 13.06 -11.16
CA ARG A 99 8.96 14.42 -10.81
C ARG A 99 7.98 14.49 -9.62
N THR A 100 7.83 13.44 -8.81
CA THR A 100 6.90 13.45 -7.67
C THR A 100 7.55 13.61 -6.30
N SER A 101 8.87 13.64 -6.22
CA SER A 101 9.59 14.12 -5.03
C SER A 101 10.78 14.94 -5.49
N PRO A 102 10.81 16.28 -5.27
CA PRO A 102 12.04 17.02 -5.41
C PRO A 102 13.03 16.40 -4.43
N TYR A 103 14.06 15.73 -4.96
CA TYR A 103 15.18 15.33 -4.13
C TYR A 103 15.87 16.63 -3.72
N MET A 104 15.74 17.00 -2.44
CA MET A 104 16.49 18.10 -1.85
C MET A 104 17.73 17.48 -1.19
N PRO A 105 18.94 17.85 -1.63
CA PRO A 105 20.18 17.47 -0.97
C PRO A 105 20.15 17.78 0.54
N GLU A 106 20.87 17.00 1.34
CA GLU A 106 20.87 17.14 2.80
C GLU A 106 21.47 18.49 3.24
N SER A 107 22.42 19.02 2.47
CA SER A 107 22.99 20.38 2.61
C SER A 107 21.93 21.48 2.48
N ASP A 108 21.11 21.40 1.43
CA ASP A 108 20.10 22.41 1.11
C ASP A 108 18.98 22.38 2.15
N SER A 109 18.66 21.18 2.66
CA SER A 109 17.70 20.99 3.74
C SER A 109 18.20 21.48 5.10
N SER A 110 19.49 21.33 5.36
CA SER A 110 20.19 21.81 6.55
C SER A 110 20.21 23.34 6.57
N GLU A 111 20.52 23.96 5.43
CA GLU A 111 20.51 25.41 5.24
C GLU A 111 19.10 25.98 5.42
N LEU A 112 18.09 25.42 4.73
CA LEU A 112 16.71 25.90 4.79
C LEU A 112 16.12 25.81 6.21
N LEU A 113 16.48 24.77 6.96
CA LEU A 113 15.98 24.54 8.32
C LEU A 113 16.89 25.15 9.39
N GLU A 114 17.98 25.81 9.01
CA GLU A 114 18.99 26.38 9.90
C GLU A 114 19.45 25.37 10.98
N CYS A 115 19.67 24.12 10.58
CA CYS A 115 20.03 23.03 11.50
C CYS A 115 21.15 22.16 10.92
N PRO A 116 22.01 21.53 11.74
CA PRO A 116 23.07 20.67 11.21
C PRO A 116 22.54 19.50 10.38
N GLU A 117 23.23 19.14 9.29
CA GLU A 117 22.87 18.05 8.36
C GLU A 117 22.47 16.75 9.10
N GLY A 118 23.28 16.31 10.07
CA GLY A 118 23.00 15.10 10.86
C GLY A 118 21.74 15.16 11.75
N THR A 119 21.05 16.30 11.80
CA THR A 119 19.83 16.53 12.60
C THR A 119 18.60 16.87 11.77
N VAL A 120 18.75 17.08 10.46
CA VAL A 120 17.66 17.44 9.54
C VAL A 120 16.46 16.52 9.73
N LYS A 121 16.68 15.21 9.66
CA LYS A 121 15.62 14.20 9.80
C LYS A 121 14.90 14.27 11.14
N THR A 122 15.64 14.45 12.23
CA THR A 122 15.09 14.52 13.59
C THR A 122 14.26 15.79 13.77
N ASN A 123 14.74 16.93 13.25
CA ASN A 123 14.03 18.20 13.28
C ASN A 123 12.74 18.17 12.46
N ILE A 124 12.77 17.60 11.25
CA ILE A 124 11.56 17.41 10.42
C ILE A 124 10.54 16.53 11.15
N HIS A 125 10.98 15.40 11.70
CA HIS A 125 10.08 14.49 12.42
C HIS A 125 9.43 15.16 13.64
N ARG A 126 10.21 15.95 14.39
CA ARG A 126 9.70 16.74 15.53
C ARG A 126 8.72 17.83 15.09
N GLY A 127 9.04 18.56 14.02
CA GLY A 127 8.20 19.62 13.48
C GLY A 127 6.83 19.12 13.02
N ILE A 128 6.79 18.02 12.27
CA ILE A 128 5.53 17.37 11.86
C ILE A 128 4.70 16.96 13.08
N GLY A 129 5.35 16.42 14.11
CA GLY A 129 4.68 16.07 15.38
C GLY A 129 4.03 17.28 16.05
N GLN A 130 4.75 18.39 16.15
CA GLN A 130 4.25 19.62 16.76
C GLN A 130 3.09 20.25 15.98
N LEU A 131 3.22 20.33 14.64
CA LEU A 131 2.15 20.85 13.78
C LEU A 131 0.88 20.01 13.90
N ARG A 132 1.02 18.68 13.95
CA ARG A 132 -0.12 17.78 14.08
C ARG A 132 -0.84 17.92 15.43
N VAL A 133 -0.12 18.30 16.49
CA VAL A 133 -0.72 18.61 17.80
C VAL A 133 -1.43 19.96 17.74
N LYS A 134 -0.76 21.01 17.27
CA LYS A 134 -1.37 22.35 17.12
C LYS A 134 -2.63 22.33 16.28
N MET A 135 -2.60 21.69 15.12
CA MET A 135 -3.78 21.57 14.25
C MET A 135 -4.92 20.79 14.92
N LYS A 136 -4.62 19.85 15.83
CA LYS A 136 -5.66 19.16 16.61
C LYS A 136 -6.24 20.05 17.71
N GLU A 137 -5.41 20.87 18.36
CA GLU A 137 -5.84 21.80 19.40
C GLU A 137 -6.68 22.95 18.82
N GLU A 138 -6.33 23.45 17.63
CA GLU A 138 -7.10 24.47 16.90
C GLU A 138 -8.49 23.95 16.49
N CYS A 139 -8.59 22.73 15.96
CA CYS A 139 -9.89 22.12 15.60
C CYS A 139 -10.79 21.75 16.79
N VAL A 140 -10.26 21.74 18.02
CA VAL A 140 -11.04 21.43 19.25
C VAL A 140 -11.51 22.69 19.96
N ASN A 141 -10.92 23.84 19.63
CA ASN A 141 -11.23 25.14 20.22
C ASN A 141 -12.13 26.03 19.32
N GLU A 142 -12.64 25.48 18.21
CA GLU A 142 -13.76 26.00 17.39
C GLU A 142 -15.05 25.21 17.69
#